data_AF-A0A7C6RAQ4-F1
#
_entry.id   AF-A0A7C6RAQ4-F1
#
_cell.length_a   1.000
_cell.length_b   1.000
_cell.length_c   1.000
_cell.angle_alpha   90.00
_cell.angle_beta   90.00
_cell.angle_gamma   90.00
#
_symmetry.space_group_name_H-M   'P 1'
#
loop_
_entity.id
_entity.type
_entity.pdbx_description
1 polymer ?
#
loop_
_entity_poly.entity_id
_entity_poly.type
_entity_poly.pdbx_seq_one_letter_code
_entity_poly.pdbx_strand_id
1 'polypeptide(L)'
;MTQTKKPIRARELASQRKREEVLKEPPQELTGDLKADMALIKKLVHYSSDIVFREFALGTEERVEAGLIYADALVNKQVIDQDIMQGLMHWAGLVRAGQPLTRSNAFQYIEEYLLTIGEIKITGQVEEILGGILSGDTALLIDGSPQAYLTNTRSWAMRTPTEPNVEAVIRGPREGFTETLIVNLGLVRRRLKDPDLKVETFEIGKRTKTSVSLLYVVDIINSRIVTELRRRLKNISIDGIVDSSYVEQLIEDSTASPFPQIHSTERPDKVVANLLEGRAAIIVDGSPFALIAPAVWAQFFHSPEDYYERSQIGTFVRIIRLLSMFFSLTLPAIYIAFTSFHPEMLPIPLALAISGARSGVPFSPFLETLVMEIMVEILREASVRLPGPIGQTIGIIGGLILGD
;
A
#
# COMPACT_ATOMS: atom_id res chain seq x y z
N MET A 1 21.29 -10.04 -0.25
CA MET A 1 22.35 -9.05 -0.54
C MET A 1 21.69 -7.68 -0.65
N THR A 2 21.69 -6.92 0.45
CA THR A 2 21.05 -5.61 0.54
C THR A 2 21.91 -4.60 -0.20
N GLN A 3 21.49 -4.15 -1.39
CA GLN A 3 22.11 -2.99 -2.02
C GLN A 3 21.69 -1.75 -1.22
N THR A 4 22.52 -1.35 -0.27
CA THR A 4 22.44 -0.01 0.33
C THR A 4 22.66 0.98 -0.82
N LYS A 5 21.60 1.61 -1.33
CA LYS A 5 21.75 2.73 -2.27
C LYS A 5 22.54 3.81 -1.53
N LYS A 6 23.83 3.95 -1.88
CA LYS A 6 24.68 5.04 -1.39
C LYS A 6 24.10 6.37 -1.89
N PRO A 7 24.25 7.47 -1.15
CA PRO A 7 23.95 8.79 -1.69
C PRO A 7 24.77 8.98 -2.98
N ILE A 8 24.06 9.31 -4.06
CA ILE A 8 24.60 9.43 -5.41
C ILE A 8 25.66 10.52 -5.40
N ARG A 9 26.87 10.24 -5.88
CA ARG A 9 27.94 11.27 -5.94
C ARG A 9 27.53 12.35 -6.92
N ALA A 10 27.89 13.62 -6.66
CA ALA A 10 27.51 14.77 -7.50
C ALA A 10 27.83 14.60 -9.01
N ARG A 11 28.84 13.80 -9.37
CA ARG A 11 29.17 13.47 -10.77
C ARG A 11 28.22 12.43 -11.39
N GLU A 12 27.67 11.51 -10.60
CA GLU A 12 26.68 10.53 -11.05
C GLU A 12 25.30 11.18 -11.23
N LEU A 13 24.96 12.18 -10.41
CA LEU A 13 23.79 13.06 -10.58
C LEU A 13 23.80 13.79 -11.93
N ALA A 14 24.96 14.25 -12.40
CA ALA A 14 25.07 14.91 -13.70
C ALA A 14 24.91 13.93 -14.87
N SER A 15 25.41 12.68 -14.73
CA SER A 15 25.22 11.63 -15.73
C SER A 15 23.83 11.00 -15.71
N GLN A 16 23.18 10.92 -14.55
CA GLN A 16 21.78 10.49 -14.43
C GLN A 16 20.85 11.58 -14.93
N ARG A 17 21.08 12.87 -14.62
CA ARG A 17 20.35 13.97 -15.26
C ARG A 17 20.44 13.91 -16.77
N LYS A 18 21.62 13.66 -17.33
CA LYS A 18 21.80 13.47 -18.79
C LYS A 18 21.16 12.19 -19.36
N ARG A 19 20.84 11.20 -18.52
CA ARG A 19 20.22 9.92 -18.93
C ARG A 19 18.72 9.91 -18.66
N GLU A 20 18.25 10.70 -17.70
CA GLU A 20 16.86 11.05 -17.40
C GLU A 20 16.33 12.07 -18.42
N GLU A 21 17.16 13.04 -18.85
CA GLU A 21 16.89 13.97 -19.96
C GLU A 21 16.61 13.26 -21.30
N VAL A 22 16.96 11.98 -21.44
CA VAL A 22 16.82 11.22 -22.70
C VAL A 22 15.63 10.27 -22.70
N LEU A 23 14.90 10.09 -21.57
CA LEU A 23 13.89 9.02 -21.45
C LEU A 23 12.47 9.43 -21.00
N LYS A 24 12.18 10.70 -20.77
CA LYS A 24 10.79 11.17 -20.58
C LYS A 24 10.62 12.57 -21.18
N GLU A 25 10.26 12.67 -22.45
CA GLU A 25 9.55 13.87 -22.93
C GLU A 25 8.09 13.50 -23.15
N PRO A 26 7.22 13.61 -22.13
CA PRO A 26 5.81 13.86 -22.41
C PRO A 26 5.71 15.15 -23.25
N PRO A 27 4.67 15.33 -24.10
CA PRO A 27 4.47 16.59 -24.79
C PRO A 27 4.52 17.74 -23.77
N GLN A 28 5.39 18.72 -24.03
CA GLN A 28 5.78 19.72 -23.04
C GLN A 28 4.61 20.61 -22.61
N GLU A 29 3.60 20.78 -23.48
CA GLU A 29 2.48 21.70 -23.27
C GLU A 29 1.16 21.13 -23.81
N LEU A 30 0.05 21.61 -23.26
CA LEU A 30 -1.31 21.33 -23.74
C LEU A 30 -1.52 21.90 -25.15
N THR A 31 -2.30 21.20 -25.95
CA THR A 31 -2.56 21.58 -27.35
C THR A 31 -3.73 22.56 -27.49
N GLY A 32 -4.63 22.60 -26.50
CA GLY A 32 -5.87 23.37 -26.53
C GLY A 32 -7.05 22.65 -27.18
N ASP A 33 -6.84 21.42 -27.67
CA ASP A 33 -7.92 20.49 -27.99
C ASP A 33 -8.21 19.63 -26.74
N LEU A 34 -9.36 19.91 -26.10
CA LEU A 34 -9.76 19.23 -24.87
C LEU A 34 -9.72 17.71 -24.99
N LYS A 35 -10.18 17.15 -26.12
CA LYS A 35 -10.27 15.69 -26.29
C LYS A 35 -8.89 15.07 -26.44
N ALA A 36 -8.00 15.72 -27.18
CA ALA A 36 -6.62 15.27 -27.33
C ALA A 36 -5.87 15.33 -26.00
N ASP A 37 -6.00 16.45 -25.28
CA ASP A 37 -5.31 16.70 -24.01
C ASP A 37 -5.81 15.77 -22.89
N MET A 38 -7.12 15.53 -22.78
CA MET A 38 -7.67 14.57 -21.83
C MET A 38 -7.24 13.14 -22.16
N ALA A 39 -7.24 12.74 -23.44
CA ALA A 39 -6.78 11.42 -23.85
C ALA A 39 -5.30 11.20 -23.55
N LEU A 40 -4.48 12.25 -23.73
CA LEU A 40 -3.07 12.26 -23.37
C LEU A 40 -2.87 12.04 -21.86
N ILE A 41 -3.51 12.86 -21.01
CA ILE A 41 -3.37 12.74 -19.55
C ILE A 41 -3.85 11.36 -19.09
N LYS A 42 -4.97 10.87 -19.63
CA LYS A 42 -5.52 9.53 -19.33
C LYS A 42 -4.55 8.40 -19.68
N LYS A 43 -3.81 8.55 -20.77
CA LYS A 43 -2.75 7.61 -21.18
C LYS A 43 -1.53 7.69 -20.26
N LEU A 44 -1.10 8.91 -19.88
CA LEU A 44 0.06 9.12 -19.00
C LEU A 44 -0.14 8.54 -17.60
N VAL A 45 -1.37 8.52 -17.10
CA VAL A 45 -1.73 7.87 -15.83
C VAL A 45 -2.18 6.41 -15.98
N HIS A 46 -1.88 5.82 -17.15
CA HIS A 46 -2.15 4.41 -17.49
C HIS A 46 -3.59 3.94 -17.29
N TYR A 47 -4.57 4.82 -17.53
CA TYR A 47 -6.00 4.52 -17.33
C TYR A 47 -6.32 4.03 -15.91
N SER A 48 -5.64 4.56 -14.90
CA SER A 48 -5.86 4.21 -13.50
C SER A 48 -7.30 4.51 -13.06
N SER A 49 -7.93 3.57 -12.36
CA SER A 49 -9.35 3.67 -11.94
C SER A 49 -9.59 4.69 -10.83
N ASP A 50 -8.56 5.13 -10.12
CA ASP A 50 -8.65 6.09 -9.02
C ASP A 50 -8.56 7.55 -9.48
N ILE A 51 -8.33 7.80 -10.77
CA ILE A 51 -8.30 9.14 -11.36
C ILE A 51 -9.58 9.34 -12.17
N VAL A 52 -10.35 10.35 -11.79
CA VAL A 52 -11.63 10.68 -12.40
C VAL A 52 -11.40 11.67 -13.53
N PHE A 53 -12.03 11.38 -14.66
CA PHE A 53 -12.11 12.27 -15.83
C PHE A 53 -13.59 12.59 -16.05
N ARG A 54 -13.96 13.86 -15.96
CA ARG A 54 -15.35 14.31 -16.12
C ARG A 54 -15.40 15.40 -17.18
N GLU A 55 -16.11 15.13 -18.27
CA GLU A 55 -16.39 16.10 -19.33
C GLU A 55 -17.77 16.72 -19.10
N PHE A 56 -17.88 18.02 -19.33
CA PHE A 56 -19.14 18.76 -19.27
C PHE A 56 -19.10 19.94 -20.25
N ALA A 57 -20.27 20.51 -20.54
CA ALA A 57 -20.37 21.68 -21.39
C ALA A 57 -20.84 22.86 -20.56
N LEU A 58 -20.25 24.02 -20.83
CA LEU A 58 -20.67 25.30 -20.29
C LEU A 58 -21.83 25.82 -21.14
N GLY A 59 -22.89 26.26 -20.47
CA GLY A 59 -24.10 26.73 -21.14
C GLY A 59 -24.07 28.23 -21.35
N THR A 60 -23.85 28.67 -22.59
CA THR A 60 -24.29 29.96 -23.16
C THR A 60 -24.32 29.82 -24.70
N GLU A 61 -24.66 30.87 -25.45
CA GLU A 61 -25.02 30.83 -26.89
C GLU A 61 -24.06 30.02 -27.80
N GLU A 62 -22.79 29.87 -27.42
CA GLU A 62 -21.83 28.94 -28.02
C GLU A 62 -21.47 27.82 -27.01
N ARG A 63 -21.50 26.55 -27.46
CA ARG A 63 -21.21 25.38 -26.61
C ARG A 63 -19.70 25.24 -26.41
N VAL A 64 -19.20 25.61 -25.23
CA VAL A 64 -17.81 25.41 -24.82
C VAL A 64 -17.69 24.13 -23.99
N GLU A 65 -16.85 23.18 -24.41
CA GLU A 65 -16.58 21.95 -23.65
C GLU A 65 -15.49 22.21 -22.58
N ALA A 66 -15.62 21.57 -21.44
CA ALA A 66 -14.66 21.62 -20.34
C ALA A 66 -14.47 20.24 -19.72
N GLY A 67 -13.30 20.01 -19.13
CA GLY A 67 -12.92 18.73 -18.52
C GLY A 67 -12.33 18.94 -17.13
N LEU A 68 -12.77 18.14 -16.17
CA LEU A 68 -12.15 18.02 -14.84
C LEU A 68 -11.38 16.71 -14.74
N ILE A 69 -10.19 16.80 -14.13
CA ILE A 69 -9.34 15.67 -13.85
C ILE A 69 -8.85 15.77 -12.40
N TYR A 70 -9.08 14.72 -11.61
CA TYR A 70 -8.66 14.70 -10.20
C TYR A 70 -8.47 13.26 -9.69
N ALA A 71 -7.64 13.09 -8.66
CA ALA A 71 -7.49 11.82 -7.95
C ALA A 71 -8.58 11.68 -6.88
N ASP A 72 -9.48 10.70 -7.03
CA ASP A 72 -10.73 10.60 -6.25
C ASP A 72 -10.50 10.54 -4.74
N ALA A 73 -9.40 9.90 -4.33
CA ALA A 73 -9.03 9.69 -2.94
C ALA A 73 -8.33 10.89 -2.26
N LEU A 74 -7.96 11.93 -3.00
CA LEU A 74 -7.14 13.06 -2.52
C LEU A 74 -7.87 14.40 -2.49
N VAL A 75 -9.12 14.45 -2.97
CA VAL A 75 -9.88 15.69 -3.17
C VAL A 75 -11.13 15.77 -2.30
N ASN A 76 -11.58 16.99 -2.02
CA ASN A 76 -12.92 17.23 -1.49
C ASN A 76 -13.95 17.27 -2.62
N LYS A 77 -14.77 16.23 -2.73
CA LYS A 77 -15.85 16.18 -3.74
C LYS A 77 -16.86 17.33 -3.58
N GLN A 78 -17.11 17.79 -2.36
CA GLN A 78 -18.06 18.89 -2.12
C GLN A 78 -17.54 20.21 -2.71
N VAL A 79 -16.25 20.50 -2.57
CA VAL A 79 -15.61 21.68 -3.19
C VAL A 79 -15.68 21.59 -4.70
N ILE A 80 -15.40 20.42 -5.29
CA ILE A 80 -15.51 20.22 -6.74
C ILE A 80 -16.94 20.45 -7.22
N ASP A 81 -17.93 19.85 -6.55
CA ASP A 81 -19.32 19.95 -7.00
C ASP A 81 -19.91 21.36 -6.78
N GLN A 82 -19.63 22.01 -5.64
CA GLN A 82 -20.22 23.30 -5.27
C GLN A 82 -19.44 24.50 -5.82
N ASP A 83 -18.11 24.51 -5.69
CA ASP A 83 -17.28 25.68 -6.01
C ASP A 83 -16.81 25.66 -7.47
N ILE A 84 -16.69 24.48 -8.09
CA ILE A 84 -16.27 24.35 -9.50
C ILE A 84 -17.48 24.07 -10.40
N MET A 85 -18.11 22.90 -10.24
CA MET A 85 -19.16 22.45 -11.17
C MET A 85 -20.40 23.34 -11.11
N GLN A 86 -20.91 23.65 -9.91
CA GLN A 86 -22.10 24.48 -9.78
C GLN A 86 -21.82 25.92 -10.23
N GLY A 87 -20.65 26.48 -9.89
CA GLY A 87 -20.10 27.73 -10.42
C GLY A 87 -20.18 27.79 -11.95
N LEU A 88 -19.53 26.83 -12.60
CA LEU A 88 -19.40 26.77 -14.05
C LEU A 88 -20.70 26.42 -14.79
N MET A 89 -21.57 25.58 -14.24
CA MET A 89 -22.79 25.13 -14.94
C MET A 89 -24.00 26.05 -14.69
N HIS A 90 -24.16 26.61 -13.48
CA HIS A 90 -25.32 27.42 -13.14
C HIS A 90 -25.09 28.92 -13.34
N TRP A 91 -23.89 29.42 -13.02
CA TRP A 91 -23.61 30.86 -13.09
C TRP A 91 -23.16 31.32 -14.48
N ALA A 92 -22.58 30.42 -15.29
CA ALA A 92 -22.25 30.74 -16.69
C ALA A 92 -23.50 31.17 -17.51
N GLY A 93 -24.68 30.67 -17.16
CA GLY A 93 -25.95 31.07 -17.79
C GLY A 93 -26.55 32.38 -17.26
N LEU A 94 -26.10 32.84 -16.08
CA LEU A 94 -26.68 33.99 -15.36
C LEU A 94 -25.87 35.29 -15.50
N VAL A 95 -24.57 35.20 -15.82
CA VAL A 95 -23.71 36.38 -15.99
C VAL A 95 -24.00 37.03 -17.36
N ARG A 96 -25.13 37.73 -17.42
CA ARG A 96 -25.50 38.65 -18.50
C ARG A 96 -25.17 40.08 -18.08
N ALA A 97 -24.02 40.59 -18.54
CA ALA A 97 -23.80 42.02 -18.75
C ALA A 97 -22.67 42.26 -19.78
N GLY A 98 -22.98 42.10 -21.08
CA GLY A 98 -22.25 42.79 -22.14
C GLY A 98 -21.12 42.06 -22.88
N GLN A 99 -20.69 40.86 -22.46
CA GLN A 99 -19.75 40.02 -23.23
C GLN A 99 -20.27 38.57 -23.32
N PRO A 100 -20.56 38.03 -24.53
CA PRO A 100 -20.94 36.63 -24.68
C PRO A 100 -19.74 35.72 -24.40
N LEU A 101 -19.96 34.62 -23.68
CA LEU A 101 -18.96 33.55 -23.54
C LEU A 101 -18.74 32.92 -24.92
N THR A 102 -17.53 33.06 -25.43
CA THR A 102 -17.06 32.56 -26.73
C THR A 102 -15.86 31.66 -26.45
N ARG A 103 -15.58 30.71 -27.33
CA ARG A 103 -14.41 29.82 -27.18
C ARG A 103 -13.08 30.58 -26.96
N SER A 104 -12.94 31.79 -27.50
CA SER A 104 -11.75 32.64 -27.37
C SER A 104 -11.62 33.42 -26.06
N ASN A 105 -12.71 33.67 -25.32
CA ASN A 105 -12.68 34.42 -24.05
C ASN A 105 -13.02 33.54 -22.82
N ALA A 106 -13.43 32.29 -23.05
CA ALA A 106 -13.92 31.40 -21.99
C ALA A 106 -12.90 31.19 -20.85
N PHE A 107 -11.61 31.08 -21.18
CA PHE A 107 -10.55 30.93 -20.19
C PHE A 107 -10.54 32.12 -19.20
N GLN A 108 -10.25 33.32 -19.69
CA GLN A 108 -10.19 34.53 -18.86
C GLN A 108 -11.50 34.83 -18.12
N TYR A 109 -12.65 34.55 -18.76
CA TYR A 109 -13.96 34.76 -18.15
C TYR A 109 -14.21 33.83 -16.96
N ILE A 110 -13.76 32.57 -17.04
CA ILE A 110 -13.92 31.59 -15.96
C ILE A 110 -13.10 32.02 -14.73
N GLU A 111 -11.89 32.48 -14.94
CA GLU A 111 -11.02 32.96 -13.87
C GLU A 111 -11.57 34.20 -13.16
N GLU A 112 -12.10 35.16 -13.92
CA GLU A 112 -12.54 36.44 -13.35
C GLU A 112 -13.93 36.38 -12.70
N TYR A 113 -14.83 35.51 -13.20
CA TYR A 113 -16.25 35.54 -12.81
C TYR A 113 -16.81 34.23 -12.24
N LEU A 114 -16.19 33.07 -12.50
CA LEU A 114 -16.82 31.77 -12.21
C LEU A 114 -16.06 30.90 -11.21
N LEU A 115 -14.74 31.05 -11.08
CA LEU A 115 -13.96 30.33 -10.08
C LEU A 115 -13.97 31.08 -8.74
N THR A 116 -14.61 30.49 -7.73
CA THR A 116 -14.69 31.05 -6.37
C THR A 116 -13.56 30.55 -5.45
N ILE A 117 -12.69 29.67 -5.94
CA ILE A 117 -11.59 29.08 -5.17
C ILE A 117 -10.42 30.06 -5.08
N GLY A 118 -9.89 30.29 -3.87
CA GLY A 118 -8.86 31.30 -3.63
C GLY A 118 -7.45 30.94 -4.11
N GLU A 119 -7.12 29.65 -4.23
CA GLU A 119 -5.80 29.20 -4.71
C GLU A 119 -5.91 28.52 -6.07
N ILE A 120 -5.56 29.26 -7.11
CA ILE A 120 -5.56 28.82 -8.51
C ILE A 120 -4.16 28.99 -9.08
N LYS A 121 -3.61 27.92 -9.67
CA LYS A 121 -2.38 27.99 -10.46
C LYS A 121 -2.74 27.75 -11.93
N ILE A 122 -2.25 28.61 -12.82
CA ILE A 122 -2.41 28.45 -14.27
C ILE A 122 -1.15 27.83 -14.84
N THR A 123 -1.31 26.77 -15.63
CA THR A 123 -0.18 26.15 -16.32
C THR A 123 -0.62 25.44 -17.59
N GLY A 124 0.22 25.49 -18.62
CA GLY A 124 0.07 24.67 -19.82
C GLY A 124 0.93 23.40 -19.77
N GLN A 125 1.79 23.24 -18.76
CA GLN A 125 2.74 22.13 -18.72
C GLN A 125 2.10 20.86 -18.17
N VAL A 126 2.14 19.80 -18.97
CA VAL A 126 1.52 18.51 -18.64
C VAL A 126 2.12 17.91 -17.36
N GLU A 127 3.42 18.06 -17.14
CA GLU A 127 4.10 17.56 -15.94
C GLU A 127 3.60 18.25 -14.67
N GLU A 128 3.43 19.57 -14.70
CA GLU A 128 2.88 20.31 -13.56
C GLU A 128 1.43 19.92 -13.27
N ILE A 129 0.64 19.70 -14.33
CA ILE A 129 -0.76 19.25 -14.20
C ILE A 129 -0.83 17.88 -13.54
N LEU A 130 -0.01 16.93 -13.99
CA LEU A 130 0.08 15.60 -13.38
C LEU A 130 0.54 15.68 -11.92
N GLY A 131 1.56 16.48 -11.63
CA GLY A 131 2.05 16.69 -10.26
C GLY A 131 0.98 17.30 -9.33
N GLY A 132 0.17 18.22 -9.85
CA GLY A 132 -0.98 18.80 -9.16
C GLY A 132 -2.06 17.76 -8.85
N ILE A 133 -2.52 17.02 -9.87
CA ILE A 133 -3.53 15.96 -9.73
C ILE A 133 -3.10 14.92 -8.70
N LEU A 134 -1.85 14.43 -8.79
CA LEU A 134 -1.29 13.46 -7.86
C LEU A 134 -1.02 14.03 -6.46
N SER A 135 -1.07 15.35 -6.31
CA SER A 135 -1.00 16.05 -5.02
C SER A 135 -2.38 16.43 -4.47
N GLY A 136 -3.48 16.06 -5.14
CA GLY A 136 -4.85 16.34 -4.73
C GLY A 136 -5.43 17.67 -5.23
N ASP A 137 -4.81 18.29 -6.22
CA ASP A 137 -5.46 19.39 -6.95
C ASP A 137 -6.44 18.82 -7.98
N THR A 138 -7.39 19.65 -8.36
CA THR A 138 -8.26 19.38 -9.50
C THR A 138 -7.78 20.21 -10.69
N ALA A 139 -7.54 19.55 -11.83
CA ALA A 139 -7.22 20.20 -13.08
C ALA A 139 -8.52 20.45 -13.88
N LEU A 140 -8.75 21.71 -14.24
CA LEU A 140 -9.84 22.15 -15.11
C LEU A 140 -9.24 22.57 -16.46
N LEU A 141 -9.60 21.84 -17.51
CA LEU A 141 -9.24 22.12 -18.90
C LEU A 141 -10.45 22.73 -19.60
N ILE A 142 -10.21 23.72 -20.46
CA ILE A 142 -11.24 24.39 -21.25
C ILE A 142 -10.87 24.26 -22.71
N ASP A 143 -11.83 23.81 -23.50
CA ASP A 143 -11.67 23.63 -24.94
C ASP A 143 -11.34 24.96 -25.64
N GLY A 144 -10.28 24.96 -26.45
CA GLY A 144 -9.74 26.15 -27.11
C GLY A 144 -8.61 26.87 -26.36
N SER A 145 -8.23 26.42 -25.15
CA SER A 145 -7.12 27.03 -24.37
C SER A 145 -5.97 26.04 -24.16
N PRO A 146 -4.71 26.41 -24.50
CA PRO A 146 -3.52 25.61 -24.20
C PRO A 146 -3.07 25.70 -22.73
N GLN A 147 -3.95 26.16 -21.84
CA GLN A 147 -3.69 26.31 -20.41
C GLN A 147 -4.80 25.64 -19.60
N ALA A 148 -4.45 25.12 -18.43
CA ALA A 148 -5.38 24.55 -17.46
C ALA A 148 -5.32 25.31 -16.13
N TYR A 149 -6.43 25.29 -15.41
CA TYR A 149 -6.50 25.73 -14.03
C TYR A 149 -6.23 24.55 -13.10
N LEU A 150 -5.25 24.68 -12.22
CA LEU A 150 -5.05 23.81 -11.07
C LEU A 150 -5.66 24.48 -9.85
N THR A 151 -6.80 23.97 -9.41
CA THR A 151 -7.51 24.47 -8.23
C THR A 151 -7.17 23.62 -7.02
N ASN A 152 -6.82 24.27 -5.90
CA ASN A 152 -6.56 23.55 -4.66
C ASN A 152 -7.87 22.99 -4.08
N THR A 153 -8.11 21.70 -4.33
CA THR A 153 -9.25 20.94 -3.80
C THR A 153 -8.81 19.89 -2.80
N ARG A 154 -7.59 20.01 -2.27
CA ARG A 154 -6.96 18.99 -1.46
C ARG A 154 -7.77 18.76 -0.21
N SER A 155 -8.13 17.51 0.04
CA SER A 155 -8.73 17.13 1.31
C SER A 155 -8.27 15.74 1.67
N TRP A 156 -7.83 15.63 2.92
CA TRP A 156 -7.42 14.36 3.50
C TRP A 156 -8.62 13.79 4.23
N ALA A 157 -8.88 12.49 4.03
CA ALA A 157 -10.00 11.80 4.64
C ALA A 157 -10.08 12.12 6.15
N MET A 158 -11.25 12.62 6.59
CA MET A 158 -11.50 13.07 7.97
C MET A 158 -11.55 11.93 9.00
N ARG A 159 -11.43 10.66 8.58
CA ARG A 159 -11.17 9.55 9.51
C ARG A 159 -9.68 9.39 9.67
N THR A 160 -9.18 9.80 10.83
CA THR A 160 -7.80 9.61 11.26
C THR A 160 -7.44 8.13 11.14
N PRO A 161 -6.46 7.75 10.30
CA PRO A 161 -5.91 6.40 10.32
C PRO A 161 -5.49 6.04 11.74
N THR A 162 -5.97 4.92 12.27
CA THR A 162 -5.59 4.44 13.60
C THR A 162 -4.23 3.77 13.53
N GLU A 163 -3.58 3.66 14.69
CA GLU A 163 -2.33 2.89 14.81
C GLU A 163 -2.59 1.42 14.45
N PRO A 164 -1.76 0.78 13.59
CA PRO A 164 -1.91 -0.63 13.28
C PRO A 164 -1.79 -1.45 14.57
N ASN A 165 -2.79 -2.28 14.84
CA ASN A 165 -2.84 -3.08 16.07
C ASN A 165 -1.86 -4.26 15.98
N VAL A 166 -1.71 -4.85 14.79
CA VAL A 166 -0.86 -6.03 14.57
C VAL A 166 0.60 -5.63 14.32
N GLU A 167 0.82 -4.48 13.69
CA GLU A 167 2.15 -4.00 13.29
C GLU A 167 2.55 -2.67 13.96
N ALA A 168 2.21 -2.53 15.25
CA ALA A 168 2.60 -1.39 16.06
C ALA A 168 4.13 -1.25 16.13
N VAL A 169 4.63 -0.03 15.97
CA VAL A 169 6.07 0.26 16.03
C VAL A 169 6.39 1.41 16.95
N ILE A 170 7.55 1.32 17.59
CA ILE A 170 8.06 2.40 18.42
C ILE A 170 8.51 3.55 17.53
N ARG A 171 9.07 3.24 16.34
CA ARG A 171 9.62 4.22 15.40
C ARG A 171 9.12 4.02 13.97
N GLY A 172 8.69 5.11 13.34
CA GLY A 172 8.20 5.14 11.96
C GLY A 172 6.77 5.69 11.86
N PRO A 173 6.17 5.71 10.65
CA PRO A 173 4.76 6.03 10.47
C PRO A 173 3.87 5.09 11.27
N ARG A 174 2.83 5.66 11.89
CA ARG A 174 1.80 4.93 12.66
C ARG A 174 0.44 4.90 11.97
N GLU A 175 0.35 5.38 10.74
CA GLU A 175 -0.91 5.30 10.00
C GLU A 175 -1.11 3.85 9.52
N GLY A 176 -2.19 3.21 9.95
CA GLY A 176 -2.67 1.93 9.43
C GLY A 176 -3.71 2.12 8.31
N PHE A 177 -3.94 1.07 7.53
CA PHE A 177 -5.10 0.98 6.65
C PHE A 177 -6.40 0.90 7.45
N THR A 178 -7.50 1.25 6.79
CA THR A 178 -8.87 1.20 7.30
C THR A 178 -9.67 0.20 6.47
N GLU A 179 -10.93 -0.04 6.80
CA GLU A 179 -11.80 -0.92 6.02
C GLU A 179 -12.29 -0.26 4.71
N THR A 180 -12.06 1.03 4.51
CA THR A 180 -12.58 1.78 3.35
C THR A 180 -11.58 1.82 2.21
N LEU A 181 -11.91 1.22 1.07
CA LEU A 181 -11.02 1.12 -0.10
C LEU A 181 -10.50 2.49 -0.58
N ILE A 182 -11.38 3.48 -0.72
CA ILE A 182 -10.99 4.81 -1.25
C ILE A 182 -9.99 5.51 -0.31
N VAL A 183 -10.15 5.37 1.00
CA VAL A 183 -9.22 5.93 2.00
C VAL A 183 -7.85 5.27 1.87
N ASN A 184 -7.84 3.93 1.74
CA ASN A 184 -6.60 3.16 1.60
C ASN A 184 -5.83 3.51 0.32
N LEU A 185 -6.53 3.68 -0.81
CA LEU A 185 -5.93 4.17 -2.06
C LEU A 185 -5.30 5.56 -1.87
N GLY A 186 -5.99 6.45 -1.16
CA GLY A 186 -5.47 7.77 -0.80
C GLY A 186 -4.20 7.72 0.05
N LEU A 187 -4.14 6.80 1.03
CA LEU A 187 -2.95 6.60 1.88
C LEU A 187 -1.71 6.16 1.08
N VAL A 188 -1.90 5.35 0.04
CA VAL A 188 -0.84 4.92 -0.89
C VAL A 188 -0.45 6.08 -1.83
N ARG A 189 -1.42 6.71 -2.51
CA ARG A 189 -1.18 7.82 -3.44
C ARG A 189 -0.50 9.03 -2.78
N ARG A 190 -0.84 9.35 -1.53
CA ARG A 190 -0.21 10.43 -0.77
C ARG A 190 1.30 10.21 -0.60
N ARG A 191 1.73 8.95 -0.49
CA ARG A 191 3.14 8.55 -0.35
C ARG A 191 3.82 8.33 -1.69
N LEU A 192 3.11 7.80 -2.68
CA LEU A 192 3.61 7.50 -4.02
C LEU A 192 2.87 8.33 -5.07
N LYS A 193 3.39 9.54 -5.31
CA LYS A 193 2.88 10.51 -6.28
C LYS A 193 3.47 10.29 -7.68
N ASP A 194 3.42 9.04 -8.14
CA ASP A 194 3.99 8.65 -9.43
C ASP A 194 2.86 8.42 -10.45
N PRO A 195 2.90 9.03 -11.65
CA PRO A 195 1.93 8.73 -12.71
C PRO A 195 2.00 7.28 -13.19
N ASP A 196 3.16 6.62 -13.05
CA ASP A 196 3.36 5.21 -13.40
C ASP A 196 2.77 4.24 -12.36
N LEU A 197 2.31 4.73 -11.19
CA LEU A 197 1.48 3.93 -10.28
C LEU A 197 0.09 3.75 -10.88
N LYS A 198 -0.21 2.50 -11.25
CA LYS A 198 -1.48 2.10 -11.83
C LYS A 198 -2.38 1.42 -10.81
N VAL A 199 -3.67 1.79 -10.84
CA VAL A 199 -4.73 1.15 -10.06
C VAL A 199 -5.74 0.50 -11.01
N GLU A 200 -6.00 -0.80 -10.83
CA GLU A 200 -7.04 -1.56 -11.54
C GLU A 200 -8.06 -2.09 -10.54
N THR A 201 -9.31 -1.63 -10.64
CA THR A 201 -10.40 -2.08 -9.75
C THR A 201 -11.26 -3.14 -10.42
N PHE A 202 -11.59 -4.19 -9.66
CA PHE A 202 -12.44 -5.32 -10.04
C PHE A 202 -13.63 -5.44 -9.09
N GLU A 203 -14.79 -5.86 -9.60
CA GLU A 203 -15.93 -6.27 -8.78
C GLU A 203 -15.89 -7.80 -8.64
N ILE A 204 -15.70 -8.32 -7.43
CA ILE A 204 -15.53 -9.75 -7.17
C ILE A 204 -16.57 -10.24 -6.14
N GLY A 205 -17.13 -11.43 -6.37
CA GLY A 205 -18.15 -12.05 -5.51
C GLY A 205 -19.55 -11.94 -6.11
N LYS A 206 -20.30 -13.06 -6.14
CA LYS A 206 -21.61 -13.14 -6.80
C LYS A 206 -22.69 -12.29 -6.11
N ARG A 207 -22.63 -12.19 -4.79
CA ARG A 207 -23.62 -11.52 -3.93
C ARG A 207 -23.09 -10.22 -3.36
N THR A 208 -21.88 -10.23 -2.80
CA THR A 208 -21.30 -9.04 -2.16
C THR A 208 -20.81 -8.01 -3.15
N LYS A 209 -20.38 -8.44 -4.35
CA LYS A 209 -19.86 -7.55 -5.40
C LYS A 209 -18.80 -6.59 -4.86
N THR A 210 -17.87 -7.16 -4.09
CA THR A 210 -16.87 -6.41 -3.34
C THR A 210 -15.85 -5.79 -4.31
N SER A 211 -15.51 -4.52 -4.10
CA SER A 211 -14.48 -3.84 -4.88
C SER A 211 -13.09 -4.28 -4.42
N VAL A 212 -12.26 -4.71 -5.37
CA VAL A 212 -10.88 -5.15 -5.15
C VAL A 212 -9.96 -4.40 -6.11
N SER A 213 -8.99 -3.67 -5.57
CA SER A 213 -8.04 -2.89 -6.38
C SER A 213 -6.66 -3.53 -6.39
N LEU A 214 -6.12 -3.74 -7.59
CA LEU A 214 -4.74 -4.15 -7.86
C LEU A 214 -3.89 -2.91 -8.16
N LEU A 215 -2.83 -2.72 -7.39
CA LEU A 215 -1.89 -1.60 -7.51
C LEU A 215 -0.52 -2.13 -7.92
N TYR A 216 0.14 -1.44 -8.86
CA TYR A 216 1.51 -1.73 -9.28
C TYR A 216 2.14 -0.53 -9.99
N VAL A 217 3.47 -0.44 -10.01
CA VAL A 217 4.21 0.60 -10.77
C VAL A 217 4.64 0.01 -12.12
N VAL A 218 4.16 0.60 -13.22
CA VAL A 218 4.20 0.02 -14.57
C VAL A 218 5.62 -0.23 -15.08
N ASP A 219 6.56 0.67 -14.78
CA ASP A 219 7.95 0.63 -15.25
C ASP A 219 8.86 -0.23 -14.37
N ILE A 220 8.47 -0.53 -13.12
CA ILE A 220 9.26 -1.32 -12.17
C ILE A 220 8.86 -2.81 -12.18
N ILE A 221 7.56 -3.11 -12.25
CA ILE A 221 7.07 -4.48 -12.07
C ILE A 221 7.30 -5.37 -13.30
N ASN A 222 7.57 -6.66 -13.06
CA ASN A 222 7.55 -7.65 -14.13
C ASN A 222 6.10 -7.88 -14.62
N SER A 223 5.84 -7.59 -15.89
CA SER A 223 4.51 -7.71 -16.51
C SER A 223 3.86 -9.10 -16.41
N ARG A 224 4.66 -10.17 -16.27
CA ARG A 224 4.14 -11.53 -16.05
C ARG A 224 3.41 -11.66 -14.72
N ILE A 225 3.93 -11.03 -13.67
CA ILE A 225 3.32 -11.03 -12.32
C ILE A 225 1.94 -10.38 -12.38
N VAL A 226 1.85 -9.20 -13.00
CA VAL A 226 0.59 -8.47 -13.16
C VAL A 226 -0.42 -9.28 -13.97
N THR A 227 0.02 -9.89 -15.07
CA THR A 227 -0.85 -10.69 -15.93
C THR A 227 -1.43 -11.87 -15.18
N GLU A 228 -0.62 -12.54 -14.37
CA GLU A 228 -1.02 -13.70 -13.58
C GLU A 228 -1.96 -13.31 -12.43
N LEU A 229 -1.64 -12.25 -11.67
CA LEU A 229 -2.52 -11.74 -10.62
C LEU A 229 -3.88 -11.29 -11.18
N ARG A 230 -3.87 -10.57 -12.31
CA ARG A 230 -5.11 -10.17 -13.01
C ARG A 230 -5.92 -11.39 -13.43
N ARG A 231 -5.27 -12.44 -13.96
CA ARG A 231 -5.92 -13.70 -14.34
C ARG A 231 -6.57 -14.37 -13.13
N ARG A 232 -5.85 -14.47 -12.00
CA ARG A 232 -6.37 -15.09 -10.77
C ARG A 232 -7.55 -14.31 -10.21
N LEU A 233 -7.41 -13.00 -10.03
CA LEU A 233 -8.47 -12.14 -9.51
C LEU A 233 -9.76 -12.25 -10.34
N LYS A 234 -9.65 -12.26 -11.68
CA LYS A 234 -10.81 -12.42 -12.56
C LYS A 234 -11.46 -13.81 -12.50
N ASN A 235 -10.70 -14.83 -12.13
CA ASN A 235 -11.19 -16.21 -12.06
C ASN A 235 -11.79 -16.56 -10.68
N ILE A 236 -11.72 -15.67 -9.70
CA ILE A 236 -12.34 -15.88 -8.39
C ILE A 236 -13.85 -16.00 -8.56
N SER A 237 -14.41 -17.17 -8.24
CA SER A 237 -15.85 -17.42 -8.23
C SER A 237 -16.29 -17.88 -6.85
N ILE A 238 -16.71 -16.92 -6.03
CA ILE A 238 -17.23 -17.14 -4.67
C ILE A 238 -18.54 -16.35 -4.48
N ASP A 239 -19.39 -16.78 -3.54
CA ASP A 239 -20.62 -16.05 -3.23
C ASP A 239 -20.36 -14.64 -2.70
N GLY A 240 -19.32 -14.44 -1.91
CA GLY A 240 -18.95 -13.13 -1.41
C GLY A 240 -17.56 -13.08 -0.81
N ILE A 241 -17.02 -11.86 -0.71
CA ILE A 241 -15.76 -11.54 -0.05
C ILE A 241 -16.07 -10.64 1.14
N VAL A 242 -15.69 -11.11 2.33
CA VAL A 242 -15.87 -10.37 3.60
C VAL A 242 -14.56 -9.71 4.02
N ASP A 243 -13.43 -10.35 3.77
CA ASP A 243 -12.10 -9.89 4.18
C ASP A 243 -11.04 -10.21 3.11
N SER A 244 -9.90 -9.51 3.17
CA SER A 244 -8.78 -9.72 2.24
C SER A 244 -8.19 -11.13 2.31
N SER A 245 -8.27 -11.82 3.46
CA SER A 245 -7.84 -13.22 3.64
C SER A 245 -8.53 -14.19 2.67
N TYR A 246 -9.76 -13.89 2.21
CA TYR A 246 -10.47 -14.72 1.24
C TYR A 246 -9.80 -14.62 -0.13
N VAL A 247 -9.44 -13.40 -0.52
CA VAL A 247 -8.73 -13.16 -1.78
C VAL A 247 -7.37 -13.81 -1.72
N GLU A 248 -6.62 -13.62 -0.62
CA GLU A 248 -5.31 -14.22 -0.36
C GLU A 248 -5.31 -15.73 -0.68
N GLN A 249 -6.14 -16.51 0.01
CA GLN A 249 -6.21 -17.97 -0.17
C GLN A 249 -6.57 -18.40 -1.61
N LEU A 250 -7.37 -17.60 -2.32
CA LEU A 250 -7.85 -17.93 -3.67
C LEU A 250 -6.84 -17.57 -4.77
N ILE A 251 -5.85 -16.72 -4.47
CA ILE A 251 -4.82 -16.32 -5.44
C ILE A 251 -3.45 -16.94 -5.16
N GLU A 252 -3.27 -17.68 -4.06
CA GLU A 252 -2.04 -18.46 -3.80
C GLU A 252 -1.88 -19.65 -4.77
N ASP A 253 -0.63 -20.03 -5.09
CA ASP A 253 -0.34 -21.21 -5.91
C ASP A 253 -0.62 -22.52 -5.19
N SER A 254 -0.32 -22.55 -3.89
CA SER A 254 -0.32 -23.80 -3.12
C SER A 254 -0.87 -23.53 -1.74
N THR A 255 -2.19 -23.69 -1.61
CA THR A 255 -2.92 -23.55 -0.34
C THR A 255 -2.45 -24.53 0.75
N ALA A 256 -1.75 -25.61 0.37
CA ALA A 256 -1.16 -26.57 1.30
C ALA A 256 0.27 -26.21 1.74
N SER A 257 0.87 -25.15 1.18
CA SER A 257 2.20 -24.70 1.58
C SER A 257 2.15 -24.11 2.98
N PRO A 258 3.02 -24.55 3.92
CA PRO A 258 3.14 -23.87 5.21
C PRO A 258 3.82 -22.50 5.09
N PHE A 259 4.41 -22.20 3.93
CA PHE A 259 5.04 -20.91 3.65
C PHE A 259 4.08 -19.98 2.90
N PRO A 260 3.76 -18.81 3.47
CA PRO A 260 2.91 -17.81 2.83
C PRO A 260 3.53 -17.29 1.53
N GLN A 261 2.71 -17.22 0.49
CA GLN A 261 3.15 -16.73 -0.83
C GLN A 261 2.76 -15.27 -1.05
N ILE A 262 1.96 -14.73 -0.13
CA ILE A 262 1.43 -13.38 -0.12
C ILE A 262 1.71 -12.81 1.27
N HIS A 263 2.00 -11.52 1.33
CA HIS A 263 2.27 -10.84 2.59
C HIS A 263 1.16 -9.85 2.90
N SER A 264 0.34 -10.14 3.90
CA SER A 264 -0.66 -9.22 4.43
C SER A 264 0.00 -8.15 5.30
N THR A 265 -0.40 -6.88 5.14
CA THR A 265 0.08 -5.79 5.99
C THR A 265 -0.99 -4.74 6.25
N GLU A 266 -1.02 -4.20 7.46
CA GLU A 266 -1.88 -3.06 7.84
C GLU A 266 -1.24 -1.72 7.44
N ARG A 267 -0.03 -1.73 6.86
CA ARG A 267 0.83 -0.55 6.77
C ARG A 267 0.94 0.01 5.34
N PRO A 268 0.49 1.24 5.08
CA PRO A 268 0.63 1.87 3.76
C PRO A 268 2.08 2.12 3.36
N ASP A 269 2.97 2.42 4.31
CA ASP A 269 4.40 2.62 4.05
C ASP A 269 5.08 1.34 3.55
N LYS A 270 4.71 0.18 4.11
CA LYS A 270 5.19 -1.13 3.61
C LYS A 270 4.69 -1.40 2.19
N VAL A 271 3.44 -1.12 1.90
CA VAL A 271 2.89 -1.29 0.54
C VAL A 271 3.69 -0.46 -0.46
N VAL A 272 3.93 0.82 -0.17
CA VAL A 272 4.70 1.70 -1.05
C VAL A 272 6.13 1.21 -1.25
N ALA A 273 6.81 0.79 -0.18
CA ALA A 273 8.16 0.22 -0.30
C ALA A 273 8.18 -1.01 -1.22
N ASN A 274 7.18 -1.89 -1.12
CA ASN A 274 7.09 -3.10 -1.95
C ASN A 274 6.72 -2.80 -3.41
N LEU A 275 5.86 -1.81 -3.65
CA LEU A 275 5.56 -1.32 -4.99
C LEU A 275 6.83 -0.80 -5.69
N LEU A 276 7.67 -0.05 -4.96
CA LEU A 276 8.96 0.45 -5.44
C LEU A 276 10.02 -0.65 -5.63
N GLU A 277 9.85 -1.80 -4.99
CA GLU A 277 10.67 -3.00 -5.22
C GLU A 277 10.19 -3.85 -6.42
N GLY A 278 9.15 -3.41 -7.14
CA GLY A 278 8.62 -4.12 -8.31
C GLY A 278 7.65 -5.25 -7.97
N ARG A 279 6.90 -5.09 -6.87
CA ARG A 279 5.80 -6.00 -6.48
C ARG A 279 4.45 -5.34 -6.71
N ALA A 280 3.39 -6.14 -6.67
CA ALA A 280 2.02 -5.67 -6.71
C ALA A 280 1.40 -5.67 -5.31
N ALA A 281 0.41 -4.81 -5.11
CA ALA A 281 -0.41 -4.78 -3.90
C ALA A 281 -1.89 -4.92 -4.27
N ILE A 282 -2.67 -5.59 -3.42
CA ILE A 282 -4.10 -5.77 -3.59
C ILE A 282 -4.78 -5.22 -2.34
N ILE A 283 -5.77 -4.34 -2.54
CA ILE A 283 -6.57 -3.75 -1.47
C ILE A 283 -8.02 -4.15 -1.69
N VAL A 284 -8.64 -4.71 -0.66
CA VAL A 284 -10.02 -5.21 -0.69
C VAL A 284 -10.89 -4.29 0.14
N ASP A 285 -12.01 -3.85 -0.40
CA ASP A 285 -12.99 -3.08 0.36
C ASP A 285 -13.58 -3.91 1.50
N GLY A 286 -13.62 -3.34 2.70
CA GLY A 286 -14.02 -4.02 3.94
C GLY A 286 -12.87 -4.59 4.78
N SER A 287 -11.62 -4.53 4.31
CA SER A 287 -10.46 -5.07 5.05
C SER A 287 -9.43 -4.00 5.40
N PRO A 288 -8.93 -3.95 6.66
CA PRO A 288 -7.84 -3.06 7.07
C PRO A 288 -6.45 -3.59 6.69
N PHE A 289 -6.37 -4.58 5.79
CA PHE A 289 -5.11 -5.15 5.31
C PHE A 289 -4.98 -5.00 3.79
N ALA A 290 -3.75 -4.76 3.34
CA ALA A 290 -3.35 -4.90 1.95
C ALA A 290 -2.52 -6.17 1.77
N LEU A 291 -2.69 -6.84 0.64
CA LEU A 291 -1.95 -8.05 0.27
C LEU A 291 -0.83 -7.70 -0.70
N ILE A 292 0.40 -8.09 -0.41
CA ILE A 292 1.57 -7.85 -1.27
C ILE A 292 1.96 -9.16 -1.96
N ALA A 293 2.12 -9.12 -3.28
CA ALA A 293 2.46 -10.28 -4.09
C ALA A 293 3.51 -9.96 -5.18
N PRO A 294 4.45 -10.89 -5.48
CA PRO A 294 4.70 -12.13 -4.73
C PRO A 294 5.40 -11.83 -3.39
N ALA A 295 5.16 -12.65 -2.38
CA ALA A 295 5.98 -12.65 -1.17
C ALA A 295 7.25 -13.48 -1.37
N VAL A 296 8.32 -13.11 -0.67
CA VAL A 296 9.55 -13.89 -0.60
C VAL A 296 9.86 -14.17 0.86
N TRP A 297 10.40 -15.36 1.13
CA TRP A 297 10.66 -15.84 2.50
C TRP A 297 11.45 -14.83 3.36
N ALA A 298 12.42 -14.11 2.78
CA ALA A 298 13.21 -13.12 3.48
C ALA A 298 12.39 -11.94 4.08
N GLN A 299 11.22 -11.63 3.51
CA GLN A 299 10.38 -10.54 4.03
C GLN A 299 9.79 -10.86 5.41
N PHE A 300 9.54 -12.13 5.72
CA PHE A 300 8.99 -12.54 7.00
C PHE A 300 9.99 -12.38 8.16
N PHE A 301 11.27 -12.15 7.85
CA PHE A 301 12.31 -11.84 8.83
C PHE A 301 12.59 -10.35 8.96
N HIS A 302 11.95 -9.51 8.15
CA HIS A 302 12.11 -8.07 8.15
C HIS A 302 10.97 -7.41 8.92
N SER A 303 11.31 -6.72 10.00
CA SER A 303 10.39 -5.79 10.66
C SER A 303 10.42 -4.44 9.93
N PRO A 304 9.30 -3.71 9.83
CA PRO A 304 9.33 -2.33 9.32
C PRO A 304 10.29 -1.44 10.13
N GLU A 305 10.49 -1.71 11.43
CA GLU A 305 11.45 -0.99 12.27
C GLU A 305 12.90 -1.13 11.79
N ASP A 306 13.25 -2.25 11.13
CA ASP A 306 14.61 -2.50 10.64
C ASP A 306 15.04 -1.49 9.56
N TYR A 307 14.07 -0.85 8.91
CA TYR A 307 14.28 0.18 7.89
C TYR A 307 14.33 1.60 8.47
N TYR A 308 13.76 1.80 9.66
CA TYR A 308 13.77 3.09 10.37
C TYR A 308 14.97 3.25 11.31
N GLU A 309 15.64 2.15 11.63
CA GLU A 309 16.87 2.13 12.43
C GLU A 309 18.14 2.17 11.59
N ARG A 310 19.27 2.43 12.25
CA ARG A 310 20.58 2.36 11.58
C ARG A 310 20.80 0.96 11.03
N SER A 311 21.31 0.87 9.80
CA SER A 311 21.51 -0.41 9.10
C SER A 311 22.33 -1.43 9.91
N GLN A 312 23.29 -0.97 10.71
CA GLN A 312 24.09 -1.83 11.61
C GLN A 312 23.22 -2.51 12.67
N ILE A 313 22.35 -1.75 13.35
CA ILE A 313 21.43 -2.26 14.38
C ILE A 313 20.38 -3.16 13.74
N GLY A 314 19.74 -2.69 12.66
CA GLY A 314 18.74 -3.48 11.94
C GLY A 314 19.30 -4.78 11.35
N THR A 315 20.58 -4.83 10.96
CA THR A 315 21.23 -6.07 10.51
C THR A 315 21.55 -7.00 11.69
N PHE A 316 22.03 -6.44 12.81
CA PHE A 316 22.31 -7.22 14.02
C PHE A 316 21.05 -7.91 14.56
N VAL A 317 19.92 -7.17 14.66
CA VAL A 317 18.64 -7.74 15.09
C VAL A 317 18.14 -8.81 14.10
N ARG A 318 18.32 -8.61 12.79
CA ARG A 318 18.00 -9.63 11.78
C ARG A 318 18.82 -10.91 11.96
N ILE A 319 20.11 -10.81 12.28
CA ILE A 319 20.95 -11.97 12.58
C ILE A 319 20.44 -12.69 13.84
N ILE A 320 20.09 -11.95 14.89
CA ILE A 320 19.50 -12.54 16.10
C ILE A 320 18.23 -13.32 15.74
N ARG A 321 17.31 -12.75 14.95
CA ARG A 321 16.07 -13.46 14.55
C ARG A 321 16.37 -14.76 13.79
N LEU A 322 17.35 -14.74 12.89
CA LEU A 322 17.76 -15.94 12.15
C LEU A 322 18.38 -17.00 13.06
N LEU A 323 19.23 -16.60 14.01
CA LEU A 323 19.82 -17.51 15.00
C LEU A 323 18.76 -18.07 15.95
N SER A 324 17.82 -17.24 16.42
CA SER A 324 16.71 -17.66 17.26
C SER A 324 15.82 -18.67 16.55
N MET A 325 15.52 -18.48 15.27
CA MET A 325 14.79 -19.47 14.47
C MET A 325 15.57 -20.79 14.39
N PHE A 326 16.87 -20.72 14.07
CA PHE A 326 17.72 -21.90 13.99
C PHE A 326 17.73 -22.67 15.31
N PHE A 327 17.91 -21.99 16.43
CA PHE A 327 17.90 -22.59 17.76
C PHE A 327 16.53 -23.14 18.15
N SER A 328 15.45 -22.41 17.90
CA SER A 328 14.08 -22.87 18.19
C SER A 328 13.75 -24.18 17.46
N LEU A 329 14.25 -24.35 16.23
CA LEU A 329 14.02 -25.57 15.44
C LEU A 329 14.94 -26.72 15.85
N THR A 330 16.19 -26.42 16.23
CA THR A 330 17.24 -27.44 16.42
C THR A 330 17.47 -27.85 17.87
N LEU A 331 17.28 -26.95 18.85
CA LEU A 331 17.55 -27.25 20.26
C LEU A 331 16.71 -28.42 20.81
N PRO A 332 15.40 -28.53 20.53
CA PRO A 332 14.61 -29.68 20.98
C PRO A 332 15.14 -31.00 20.42
N ALA A 333 15.51 -31.01 19.13
CA ALA A 333 16.08 -32.19 18.47
C ALA A 333 17.46 -32.57 19.04
N ILE A 334 18.32 -31.58 19.30
CA ILE A 334 19.65 -31.78 19.91
C ILE A 334 19.51 -32.31 21.34
N TYR A 335 18.57 -31.77 22.11
CA TYR A 335 18.27 -32.24 23.46
C TYR A 335 17.91 -33.73 23.47
N ILE A 336 16.98 -34.15 22.60
CA ILE A 336 16.59 -35.56 22.48
C ILE A 336 17.79 -36.41 22.02
N ALA A 337 18.58 -35.93 21.07
CA ALA A 337 19.75 -36.65 20.55
C ALA A 337 20.78 -36.96 21.64
N PHE A 338 21.14 -35.97 22.48
CA PHE A 338 22.13 -36.18 23.54
C PHE A 338 21.56 -36.92 24.73
N THR A 339 20.32 -36.69 25.12
CA THR A 339 19.74 -37.36 26.30
C THR A 339 19.35 -38.81 26.03
N SER A 340 18.98 -39.15 24.79
CA SER A 340 18.48 -40.49 24.44
C SER A 340 19.50 -41.37 23.74
N PHE A 341 20.40 -40.80 22.93
CA PHE A 341 21.28 -41.57 22.04
C PHE A 341 22.78 -41.41 22.34
N HIS A 342 23.22 -40.22 22.77
CA HIS A 342 24.64 -39.93 23.01
C HIS A 342 24.89 -39.20 24.34
N PRO A 343 24.49 -39.77 25.50
CA PRO A 343 24.65 -39.10 26.80
C PRO A 343 26.12 -38.86 27.17
N GLU A 344 27.05 -39.65 26.63
CA GLU A 344 28.49 -39.49 26.80
C GLU A 344 29.06 -38.20 26.20
N MET A 345 28.33 -37.53 25.32
CA MET A 345 28.72 -36.22 24.78
C MET A 345 28.51 -35.08 25.79
N LEU A 346 27.72 -35.31 26.85
CA LEU A 346 27.47 -34.33 27.89
C LEU A 346 28.55 -34.42 28.98
N PRO A 347 29.03 -33.29 29.52
CA PRO A 347 29.86 -33.31 30.72
C PRO A 347 29.14 -34.08 31.84
N ILE A 348 29.87 -34.98 32.53
CA ILE A 348 29.32 -35.86 33.56
C ILE A 348 28.45 -35.11 34.59
N PRO A 349 28.85 -33.92 35.11
CA PRO A 349 28.00 -33.18 36.05
C PRO A 349 26.64 -32.78 35.46
N LEU A 350 26.59 -32.42 34.18
CA LEU A 350 25.37 -32.03 33.49
C LEU A 350 24.47 -33.24 33.21
N ALA A 351 25.06 -34.36 32.78
CA ALA A 351 24.33 -35.60 32.55
C ALA A 351 23.67 -36.12 33.84
N LEU A 352 24.39 -36.09 34.97
CA LEU A 352 23.85 -36.47 36.28
C LEU A 352 22.75 -35.52 36.75
N ALA A 353 22.89 -34.21 36.54
CA ALA A 353 21.85 -33.23 36.87
C ALA A 353 20.57 -33.47 36.07
N ILE A 354 20.68 -33.70 34.75
CA ILE A 354 19.53 -34.01 33.88
C ILE A 354 18.88 -35.33 34.30
N SER A 355 19.67 -36.37 34.56
CA SER A 355 19.15 -37.67 35.01
C SER A 355 18.44 -37.58 36.37
N GLY A 356 18.96 -36.73 37.28
CA GLY A 356 18.35 -36.48 38.59
C GLY A 356 17.01 -35.77 38.47
N ALA A 357 16.96 -34.69 37.67
CA ALA A 357 15.73 -33.93 37.41
C ALA A 357 14.63 -34.80 36.77
N ARG A 358 15.03 -35.74 35.90
CA ARG A 358 14.09 -36.64 35.19
C ARG A 358 13.75 -37.93 35.95
N SER A 359 14.28 -38.14 37.15
CA SER A 359 14.09 -39.38 37.92
C SER A 359 12.61 -39.67 38.27
N GLY A 360 11.76 -38.64 38.33
CA GLY A 360 10.33 -38.74 38.59
C GLY A 360 9.44 -38.73 37.34
N VAL A 361 10.01 -38.56 36.14
CA VAL A 361 9.26 -38.41 34.89
C VAL A 361 9.15 -39.77 34.19
N PRO A 362 7.93 -40.35 34.05
CA PRO A 362 7.77 -41.68 33.47
C PRO A 362 7.87 -41.70 31.93
N PHE A 363 8.00 -40.53 31.29
CA PHE A 363 8.00 -40.38 29.85
C PHE A 363 9.42 -40.40 29.26
N SER A 364 9.54 -40.94 28.03
CA SER A 364 10.78 -40.80 27.25
C SER A 364 11.08 -39.32 26.95
N PRO A 365 12.36 -38.91 26.77
CA PRO A 365 12.71 -37.54 26.42
C PRO A 365 11.93 -37.00 25.21
N PHE A 366 11.72 -37.86 24.20
CA PHE A 366 10.94 -37.51 23.01
C PHE A 366 9.51 -37.09 23.35
N LEU A 367 8.78 -37.93 24.09
CA LEU A 367 7.38 -37.67 24.45
C LEU A 367 7.26 -36.47 25.39
N GLU A 368 8.19 -36.32 26.33
CA GLU A 368 8.28 -35.17 27.23
C GLU A 368 8.45 -33.86 26.45
N THR A 369 9.44 -33.78 25.55
CA THR A 369 9.68 -32.60 24.72
C THR A 369 8.50 -32.30 23.80
N LEU A 370 7.85 -33.31 23.23
CA LEU A 370 6.65 -33.12 22.38
C LEU A 370 5.48 -32.51 23.18
N VAL A 371 5.23 -33.01 24.40
CA VAL A 371 4.19 -32.46 25.28
C VAL A 371 4.52 -31.03 25.69
N MET A 372 5.79 -30.75 26.03
CA MET A 372 6.22 -29.38 26.34
C MET A 372 6.03 -28.42 25.16
N GLU A 373 6.36 -28.83 23.93
CA GLU A 373 6.16 -28.01 22.73
C GLU A 373 4.67 -27.67 22.52
N ILE A 374 3.79 -28.67 22.70
CA ILE A 374 2.33 -28.46 22.62
C ILE A 374 1.87 -27.49 23.72
N MET A 375 2.38 -27.62 24.95
CA MET A 375 2.05 -26.69 26.04
C MET A 375 2.50 -25.27 25.74
N VAL A 376 3.70 -25.07 25.18
CA VAL A 376 4.20 -23.76 24.75
C VAL A 376 3.28 -23.14 23.69
N GLU A 377 2.85 -23.92 22.69
CA GLU A 377 1.94 -23.43 21.66
C GLU A 377 0.55 -23.08 22.22
N ILE A 378 0.01 -23.88 23.16
CA ILE A 378 -1.25 -23.57 23.85
C ILE A 378 -1.13 -22.26 24.64
N LEU A 379 -0.04 -22.07 25.37
CA LEU A 379 0.23 -20.85 26.14
C LEU A 379 0.38 -19.64 25.22
N ARG A 380 1.08 -19.80 24.08
CA ARG A 380 1.23 -18.77 23.06
C ARG A 380 -0.13 -18.35 22.50
N GLU A 381 -0.95 -19.31 22.09
CA GLU A 381 -2.29 -19.05 21.55
C GLU A 381 -3.20 -18.36 22.57
N ALA A 382 -3.14 -18.78 23.84
CA ALA A 382 -3.86 -18.11 24.92
C ALA A 382 -3.38 -16.67 25.12
N SER A 383 -2.07 -16.42 25.07
CA SER A 383 -1.48 -15.10 25.28
C SER A 383 -1.89 -14.07 24.21
N VAL A 384 -2.03 -14.50 22.96
CA VAL A 384 -2.39 -13.62 21.82
C VAL A 384 -3.88 -13.26 21.84
N ARG A 385 -4.74 -14.13 22.36
CA ARG A 385 -6.20 -13.90 22.42
C ARG A 385 -6.68 -13.17 23.66
N LEU A 386 -5.83 -13.04 24.68
CA LEU A 386 -6.20 -12.42 25.96
C LEU A 386 -5.73 -10.96 26.03
N PRO A 387 -6.55 -10.05 26.60
CA PRO A 387 -6.23 -8.64 26.66
C PRO A 387 -5.00 -8.35 27.54
N GLY A 388 -4.19 -7.37 27.09
CA GLY A 388 -2.84 -6.98 27.55
C GLY A 388 -2.31 -7.54 28.88
N PRO A 389 -2.88 -7.17 30.06
CA PRO A 389 -2.34 -7.59 31.35
C PRO A 389 -2.40 -9.11 31.60
N ILE A 390 -3.39 -9.80 31.02
CA ILE A 390 -3.59 -11.24 31.21
C ILE A 390 -2.62 -12.04 30.34
N GLY A 391 -2.34 -11.56 29.12
CA GLY A 391 -1.36 -12.18 28.22
C GLY A 391 0.04 -12.23 28.81
N GLN A 392 0.50 -11.14 29.45
CA GLN A 392 1.79 -11.10 30.15
C GLN A 392 1.85 -12.09 31.32
N THR A 393 0.75 -12.23 32.05
CA THR A 393 0.66 -13.14 33.21
C THR A 393 0.79 -14.60 32.79
N ILE A 394 0.19 -14.99 31.65
CA ILE A 394 0.32 -16.34 31.09
C ILE A 394 1.77 -16.64 30.68
N GLY A 395 2.50 -15.66 30.14
CA GLY A 395 3.92 -15.83 29.84
C GLY A 395 4.76 -16.15 31.10
N ILE A 396 4.48 -15.47 32.21
CA ILE A 396 5.15 -15.72 33.50
C ILE A 396 4.80 -17.11 34.03
N ILE A 397 3.50 -17.45 34.02
CA ILE A 397 3.00 -18.75 34.48
C ILE A 397 3.57 -19.88 33.61
N GLY A 398 3.63 -19.70 32.29
CA GLY A 398 4.22 -20.66 31.37
C GLY A 398 5.69 -20.92 31.64
N GLY A 399 6.48 -19.86 31.86
CA GLY A 399 7.89 -20.00 32.22
C GLY A 399 8.12 -20.69 33.57
N LEU A 400 7.22 -20.50 34.53
CA LEU A 400 7.29 -21.14 35.84
C LEU A 400 6.89 -22.62 35.77
N ILE A 401 5.76 -22.94 35.11
CA ILE A 401 5.26 -24.32 34.97
C ILE A 401 6.17 -25.20 34.11
N LEU A 402 6.86 -24.64 33.12
CA LEU A 402 7.82 -25.38 32.29
C LEU A 402 9.21 -25.45 32.93
N GLY A 403 9.49 -24.59 33.92
CA GLY A 403 10.77 -24.50 34.60
C GLY A 403 10.86 -25.36 35.87
N ASP A 404 9.74 -25.54 36.56
CA ASP A 404 9.54 -26.47 37.69
C ASP A 404 9.23 -27.89 37.19
#